data_AF-A0A3D4T248-F1
#
_entry.id   AF-A0A3D4T248-F1
#
_cell.length_a   1.000
_cell.length_b   1.000
_cell.length_c   1.000
_cell.angle_alpha   90.00
_cell.angle_beta   90.00
_cell.angle_gamma   90.00
#
_symmetry.space_group_name_H-M   'P 1'
#
loop_
_entity.id
_entity.type
_entity.pdbx_description
1 polymer ?
#
loop_
_entity_poly.entity_id
_entity_poly.type
_entity_poly.pdbx_seq_one_letter_code
_entity_poly.pdbx_strand_id
1 'polypeptide(L)'
;MKRSFGDALNGCTIGDELILDEGVYDCGHITIRGITITGTGDPSRTVLRGTIESAGANRVGNVTLAAPPYKNAVYVDASGTGVELLNCRVVGEPSGTYPAVYCAAGRVALTGTVVSGEGQAAAVAVENGGQLQALGSDLTVVTVNAAKAFFRDCRAKFIAGDGRGVIEASGEMTFLSEEKQRAFFLTGESTCRVERMTL
;
A
#
# COMPACT_ATOMS: atom_id res chain seq x y z
N MET A 1 31.48 11.76 2.16
CA MET A 1 30.46 12.35 1.26
C MET A 1 29.24 11.45 1.30
N LYS A 2 28.06 11.92 1.71
CA LYS A 2 26.83 11.11 1.65
C LYS A 2 26.47 10.93 0.17
N ARG A 3 26.28 9.68 -0.27
CA ARG A 3 25.78 9.39 -1.63
C ARG A 3 24.34 9.90 -1.75
N SER A 4 23.94 10.33 -2.95
CA SER A 4 22.52 10.60 -3.20
C SER A 4 21.71 9.30 -3.07
N PHE A 5 20.41 9.40 -2.79
CA PHE A 5 19.54 8.23 -2.74
C PHE A 5 19.56 7.45 -4.05
N GLY A 6 19.52 8.15 -5.20
CA GLY A 6 19.59 7.53 -6.51
C GLY A 6 20.89 6.77 -6.75
N ASP A 7 22.05 7.35 -6.38
CA ASP A 7 23.34 6.67 -6.52
C ASP A 7 23.46 5.45 -5.62
N ALA A 8 22.90 5.53 -4.40
CA ALA A 8 22.86 4.38 -3.49
C ALA A 8 21.99 3.26 -4.05
N LEU A 9 20.79 3.61 -4.54
CA LEU A 9 19.84 2.66 -5.12
C LEU A 9 20.40 1.98 -6.38
N ASN A 10 21.06 2.74 -7.27
CA ASN A 10 21.69 2.20 -8.48
C ASN A 10 22.84 1.24 -8.19
N GLY A 11 23.45 1.33 -7.00
CA GLY A 11 24.48 0.43 -6.54
C GLY A 11 23.95 -0.86 -5.91
N CYS A 12 22.64 -0.96 -5.64
CA CYS A 12 22.04 -2.12 -5.00
C CYS A 12 21.83 -3.28 -5.98
N THR A 13 21.96 -4.48 -5.43
CA THR A 13 21.69 -5.78 -6.05
C THR A 13 20.66 -6.54 -5.23
N ILE A 14 20.15 -7.65 -5.78
CA ILE A 14 19.16 -8.49 -5.07
C ILE A 14 19.75 -8.96 -3.74
N GLY A 15 19.02 -8.70 -2.65
CA GLY A 15 19.39 -9.02 -1.28
C GLY A 15 19.95 -7.83 -0.50
N ASP A 16 20.28 -6.72 -1.16
CA ASP A 16 20.84 -5.56 -0.47
C ASP A 16 19.80 -4.81 0.37
N GLU A 17 20.31 -4.17 1.42
CA GLU A 17 19.54 -3.28 2.30
C GLU A 17 20.07 -1.85 2.21
N LEU A 18 19.17 -0.91 1.94
CA LEU A 18 19.41 0.52 1.96
C LEU A 18 18.83 1.12 3.24
N ILE A 19 19.70 1.59 4.12
CA ILE A 19 19.33 2.25 5.37
C ILE A 19 19.32 3.77 5.15
N LEU A 20 18.20 4.40 5.50
CA LEU A 20 17.98 5.84 5.33
C LEU A 20 17.98 6.54 6.69
N ASP A 21 18.75 7.63 6.77
CA ASP A 21 18.59 8.59 7.86
C ASP A 21 17.29 9.37 7.70
N GLU A 22 16.83 10.01 8.77
CA GLU A 22 15.73 10.97 8.68
C GLU A 22 16.06 12.07 7.65
N GLY A 23 15.10 12.37 6.79
CA GLY A 23 15.25 13.28 5.67
C GLY A 23 14.14 13.13 4.63
N VAL A 24 14.16 14.02 3.64
CA VAL A 24 13.27 13.95 2.48
C VAL A 24 14.10 13.60 1.27
N TYR A 25 13.67 12.58 0.53
CA TYR A 25 14.34 12.03 -0.63
C TYR A 25 13.38 12.07 -1.82
N ASP A 26 13.66 12.93 -2.79
CA ASP A 26 12.95 12.93 -4.05
C ASP A 26 13.52 11.83 -4.95
N CYS A 27 12.77 10.73 -5.10
CA CYS A 27 13.18 9.57 -5.88
C CYS A 27 12.57 9.53 -7.28
N GLY A 28 11.53 10.34 -7.55
CA GLY A 28 10.85 10.32 -8.85
C GLY A 28 10.12 8.98 -9.06
N HIS A 29 10.32 8.32 -10.20
CA HIS A 29 9.81 6.97 -10.43
C HIS A 29 10.98 5.99 -10.34
N ILE A 30 10.93 5.07 -9.37
CA ILE A 30 11.95 4.05 -9.21
C ILE A 30 11.35 2.65 -9.32
N THR A 31 12.11 1.76 -9.95
CA THR A 31 11.80 0.33 -9.97
C THR A 31 12.77 -0.39 -9.05
N ILE A 32 12.25 -1.13 -8.07
CA ILE A 32 13.07 -1.86 -7.10
C ILE A 32 12.95 -3.37 -7.30
N ARG A 33 14.07 -4.10 -7.19
CA ARG A 33 14.15 -5.53 -7.46
C ARG A 33 14.93 -6.27 -6.39
N GLY A 34 14.19 -6.93 -5.50
CA GLY A 34 14.79 -7.83 -4.50
C GLY A 34 15.54 -7.10 -3.41
N ILE A 35 15.24 -5.84 -3.13
CA ILE A 35 15.95 -5.03 -2.13
C ILE A 35 15.07 -4.70 -0.93
N THR A 36 15.74 -4.34 0.18
CA THR A 36 15.11 -3.79 1.38
C THR A 36 15.46 -2.31 1.51
N ILE A 37 14.47 -1.45 1.77
CA ILE A 37 14.68 -0.04 2.10
C ILE A 37 14.13 0.22 3.51
N THR A 38 14.97 0.68 4.42
CA THR A 38 14.60 0.87 5.84
C THR A 38 14.95 2.27 6.30
N GLY A 39 13.96 3.02 6.79
CA GLY A 39 14.20 4.29 7.48
C GLY A 39 14.66 4.08 8.92
N THR A 40 15.50 4.98 9.41
CA THR A 40 15.89 5.05 10.83
C THR A 40 15.06 6.12 11.55
N GLY A 41 14.81 5.92 12.84
CA GLY A 41 14.04 6.87 13.64
C GLY A 41 12.53 6.83 13.35
N ASP A 42 11.90 8.00 13.29
CA ASP A 42 10.45 8.12 13.10
C ASP A 42 10.08 7.97 11.60
N PRO A 43 9.13 7.10 11.24
CA PRO A 43 8.73 6.90 9.84
C PRO A 43 8.15 8.17 9.19
N SER A 44 7.63 9.10 9.98
CA SER A 44 7.15 10.41 9.48
C SER A 44 8.27 11.38 9.11
N ARG A 45 9.50 11.11 9.54
CA ARG A 45 10.68 11.96 9.31
C ARG A 45 11.60 11.43 8.21
N THR A 46 11.37 10.21 7.72
CA THR A 46 12.05 9.64 6.55
C THR A 46 11.06 9.52 5.39
N VAL A 47 11.08 10.48 4.48
CA VAL A 47 10.09 10.62 3.40
C VAL A 47 10.71 10.29 2.05
N LEU A 48 10.16 9.30 1.35
CA LEU A 48 10.42 9.01 -0.05
C LEU A 48 9.31 9.64 -0.89
N ARG A 49 9.63 10.68 -1.65
CA ARG A 49 8.70 11.37 -2.57
C ARG A 49 8.86 10.80 -3.96
N GLY A 50 7.85 10.06 -4.41
CA GLY A 50 7.89 9.39 -5.69
C GLY A 50 7.00 8.15 -5.77
N THR A 51 7.21 7.38 -6.83
CA THR A 51 6.55 6.11 -7.10
C THR A 51 7.56 4.99 -6.96
N ILE A 52 7.22 3.99 -6.16
CA ILE A 52 7.94 2.71 -6.07
C ILE A 52 7.19 1.68 -6.90
N GLU A 53 7.82 1.25 -7.97
CA GLU A 53 7.39 0.13 -8.78
C GLU A 53 8.12 -1.15 -8.36
N SER A 54 7.37 -2.22 -8.11
CA SER A 54 7.95 -3.49 -7.66
C SER A 54 8.28 -4.43 -8.83
N ALA A 55 9.57 -4.66 -9.06
CA ALA A 55 10.08 -5.66 -9.99
C ALA A 55 10.83 -6.79 -9.26
N GLY A 56 10.18 -7.44 -8.30
CA GLY A 56 10.74 -8.57 -7.53
C GLY A 56 10.00 -8.73 -6.20
N ALA A 57 10.60 -9.44 -5.25
CA ALA A 57 10.13 -9.48 -3.87
C ALA A 57 10.86 -8.41 -3.07
N ASN A 58 10.20 -7.30 -2.76
CA ASN A 58 10.79 -6.13 -2.13
C ASN A 58 10.28 -5.91 -0.70
N ARG A 59 11.07 -5.23 0.13
CA ARG A 59 10.65 -4.79 1.46
C ARG A 59 10.93 -3.31 1.63
N VAL A 60 9.97 -2.59 2.22
CA VAL A 60 10.12 -1.19 2.57
C VAL A 60 9.60 -1.01 3.99
N GLY A 61 10.43 -0.50 4.89
CA GLY A 61 10.14 -0.42 6.31
C GLY A 61 10.41 0.96 6.89
N ASN A 62 9.57 1.37 7.83
CA ASN A 62 9.79 2.56 8.67
C ASN A 62 10.04 3.86 7.89
N VAL A 63 9.26 4.09 6.83
CA VAL A 63 9.32 5.32 6.01
C VAL A 63 7.93 5.84 5.69
N THR A 64 7.87 7.09 5.25
CA THR A 64 6.71 7.67 4.57
C THR A 64 6.93 7.62 3.06
N LEU A 65 6.02 6.96 2.35
CA LEU A 65 5.93 6.99 0.89
C LEU A 65 4.91 8.05 0.49
N ALA A 66 5.33 9.09 -0.21
CA ALA A 66 4.47 10.19 -0.63
C ALA A 66 4.34 10.19 -2.16
N ALA A 67 3.12 9.92 -2.63
CA ALA A 67 2.81 9.90 -4.06
C ALA A 67 3.00 11.30 -4.67
N PRO A 68 3.63 11.42 -5.86
CA PRO A 68 3.64 12.67 -6.60
C PRO A 68 2.28 12.90 -7.27
N PRO A 69 1.96 14.13 -7.71
CA PRO A 69 0.71 14.44 -8.40
C PRO A 69 0.43 13.47 -9.55
N TYR A 70 -0.81 13.00 -9.64
CA TYR A 70 -1.29 12.11 -10.71
C TYR A 70 -0.58 10.74 -10.81
N LYS A 71 -0.02 10.24 -9.71
CA LYS A 71 0.59 8.90 -9.65
C LYS A 71 0.29 8.19 -8.33
N ASN A 72 0.60 6.90 -8.28
CA ASN A 72 0.60 6.10 -7.05
C ASN A 72 1.94 6.26 -6.31
N ALA A 73 1.94 6.09 -4.99
CA ALA A 73 3.18 5.93 -4.23
C ALA A 73 3.77 4.53 -4.41
N VAL A 74 2.89 3.52 -4.53
CA VAL A 74 3.26 2.11 -4.73
C VAL A 74 2.51 1.55 -5.92
N TYR A 75 3.24 0.90 -6.83
CA TYR A 75 2.72 0.31 -8.05
C TYR A 75 3.24 -1.12 -8.22
N VAL A 76 2.32 -2.09 -8.38
CA VAL A 76 2.63 -3.50 -8.63
C VAL A 76 1.73 -4.02 -9.75
N ASP A 77 2.29 -4.35 -10.90
CA ASP A 77 1.53 -4.72 -12.12
C ASP A 77 1.93 -6.06 -12.73
N ALA A 78 2.97 -6.71 -12.20
CA ALA A 78 3.49 -7.97 -12.70
C ALA A 78 3.18 -9.14 -11.76
N SER A 79 2.85 -10.31 -12.34
CA SER A 79 2.73 -11.54 -11.56
C SER A 79 4.09 -11.99 -11.03
N GLY A 80 4.11 -12.58 -9.84
CA GLY A 80 5.35 -13.03 -9.19
C GLY A 80 6.19 -11.91 -8.56
N THR A 81 5.77 -10.65 -8.65
CA THR A 81 6.38 -9.53 -7.92
C THR A 81 5.53 -9.12 -6.72
N GLY A 82 6.12 -8.35 -5.81
CA GLY A 82 5.39 -7.81 -4.68
C GLY A 82 6.24 -6.95 -3.76
N VAL A 83 5.57 -6.22 -2.89
CA VAL A 83 6.21 -5.37 -1.90
C VAL A 83 5.58 -5.58 -0.53
N GLU A 84 6.43 -5.70 0.47
CA GLU A 84 6.04 -5.71 1.88
C GLU A 84 6.34 -4.35 2.50
N LEU A 85 5.32 -3.68 3.02
CA LEU A 85 5.41 -2.41 3.73
C LEU A 85 5.28 -2.68 5.23
N LEU A 86 6.32 -2.34 6.01
CA LEU A 86 6.38 -2.58 7.45
C LEU A 86 6.48 -1.26 8.22
N ASN A 87 5.47 -0.95 9.04
CA ASN A 87 5.41 0.28 9.83
C ASN A 87 5.59 1.54 8.98
N CYS A 88 4.98 1.55 7.79
CA CYS A 88 5.07 2.66 6.85
C CYS A 88 3.87 3.60 6.96
N ARG A 89 4.03 4.79 6.40
CA ARG A 89 2.92 5.68 6.05
C ARG A 89 2.90 5.82 4.54
N VAL A 90 1.75 5.67 3.91
CA VAL A 90 1.60 5.81 2.46
C VAL A 90 0.57 6.90 2.21
N VAL A 91 1.02 7.99 1.59
CA VAL A 91 0.23 9.19 1.35
C VAL A 91 -0.08 9.27 -0.15
N GLY A 92 -1.37 9.25 -0.47
CA GLY A 92 -1.90 9.38 -1.82
C GLY A 92 -1.65 10.77 -2.40
N GLU A 93 -1.85 10.88 -3.71
CA GLU A 93 -1.61 12.12 -4.41
C GLU A 93 -2.72 13.16 -4.15
N PRO A 94 -2.42 14.48 -4.20
CA PRO A 94 -3.31 15.51 -3.67
C PRO A 94 -4.67 15.62 -4.36
N SER A 95 -4.80 15.20 -5.62
CA SER A 95 -6.07 15.29 -6.34
C SER A 95 -7.02 14.14 -6.03
N GLY A 96 -6.51 13.04 -5.46
CA GLY A 96 -7.31 11.85 -5.19
C GLY A 96 -7.89 11.19 -6.44
N THR A 97 -7.22 11.36 -7.58
CA THR A 97 -7.52 10.70 -8.86
C THR A 97 -6.93 9.29 -8.87
N TYR A 98 -5.74 9.11 -8.28
CA TYR A 98 -5.05 7.81 -8.24
C TYR A 98 -4.95 7.28 -6.81
N PRO A 99 -5.07 5.96 -6.61
CA PRO A 99 -4.89 5.37 -5.30
C PRO A 99 -3.46 5.53 -4.81
N ALA A 100 -3.25 5.60 -3.50
CA ALA A 100 -1.90 5.68 -2.94
C ALA A 100 -1.12 4.38 -3.22
N VAL A 101 -1.82 3.24 -3.16
CA VAL A 101 -1.31 1.90 -3.48
C VAL A 101 -2.15 1.29 -4.59
N TYR A 102 -1.50 0.92 -5.70
CA TYR A 102 -2.14 0.20 -6.81
C TYR A 102 -1.47 -1.14 -7.05
N CYS A 103 -2.26 -2.22 -7.06
CA CYS A 103 -1.81 -3.58 -7.30
C CYS A 103 -2.68 -4.23 -8.39
N ALA A 104 -2.27 -4.10 -9.66
CA ALA A 104 -2.93 -4.75 -10.80
C ALA A 104 -2.55 -6.23 -10.96
N ALA A 105 -1.40 -6.64 -10.43
CA ALA A 105 -1.02 -8.04 -10.30
C ALA A 105 -0.01 -8.19 -9.15
N GLY A 106 0.43 -9.42 -8.88
CA GLY A 106 1.41 -9.67 -7.84
C GLY A 106 0.82 -9.52 -6.43
N ARG A 107 1.64 -9.06 -5.48
CA ARG A 107 1.25 -8.98 -4.06
C ARG A 107 1.71 -7.70 -3.36
N VAL A 108 0.81 -7.07 -2.63
CA VAL A 108 1.14 -6.05 -1.62
C VAL A 108 0.85 -6.61 -0.23
N ALA A 109 1.83 -6.55 0.66
CA ALA A 109 1.68 -6.89 2.07
C ALA A 109 1.89 -5.65 2.93
N LEU A 110 0.96 -5.36 3.84
CA LEU A 110 0.95 -4.20 4.72
C LEU A 110 0.95 -4.69 6.17
N THR A 111 1.95 -4.31 6.95
CA THR A 111 2.01 -4.63 8.39
C THR A 111 2.21 -3.34 9.17
N GLY A 112 1.31 -3.03 10.10
CA GLY A 112 1.40 -1.80 10.90
C GLY A 112 1.41 -0.52 10.05
N THR A 113 0.84 -0.57 8.84
CA THR A 113 0.97 0.50 7.85
C THR A 113 -0.29 1.34 7.81
N VAL A 114 -0.12 2.65 7.67
CA VAL A 114 -1.23 3.60 7.47
C VAL A 114 -1.22 4.04 6.02
N VAL A 115 -2.33 3.83 5.31
CA VAL A 115 -2.55 4.29 3.94
C VAL A 115 -3.66 5.34 3.96
N SER A 116 -3.31 6.55 3.55
CA SER A 116 -4.20 7.70 3.47
C SER A 116 -4.25 8.22 2.03
N GLY A 117 -5.44 8.56 1.55
CA GLY A 117 -5.64 9.27 0.30
C GLY A 117 -6.65 10.39 0.50
N GLU A 118 -6.56 11.43 -0.34
CA GLU A 118 -7.59 12.46 -0.44
C GLU A 118 -8.52 12.16 -1.61
N GLY A 119 -9.65 12.87 -1.69
CA GLY A 119 -10.55 12.83 -2.86
C GLY A 119 -11.40 11.57 -2.99
N GLN A 120 -11.68 11.18 -4.24
CA GLN A 120 -12.65 10.13 -4.58
C GLN A 120 -12.03 8.76 -4.84
N ALA A 121 -10.73 8.68 -5.17
CA ALA A 121 -10.06 7.42 -5.37
C ALA A 121 -9.98 6.61 -4.07
N ALA A 122 -9.93 5.28 -4.23
CA ALA A 122 -9.56 4.41 -3.12
C ALA A 122 -8.15 4.75 -2.64
N ALA A 123 -7.85 4.58 -1.36
CA ALA A 123 -6.47 4.70 -0.88
C ALA A 123 -5.64 3.48 -1.32
N VAL A 124 -6.27 2.30 -1.37
CA VAL A 124 -5.70 1.06 -1.88
C VAL A 124 -6.62 0.46 -2.94
N ALA A 125 -6.09 0.17 -4.11
CA ALA A 125 -6.80 -0.53 -5.17
C ALA A 125 -6.05 -1.80 -5.58
N VAL A 126 -6.77 -2.92 -5.64
CA VAL A 126 -6.25 -4.23 -6.01
C VAL A 126 -7.11 -4.79 -7.13
N GLU A 127 -6.49 -5.12 -8.25
CA GLU A 127 -7.19 -5.48 -9.50
C GLU A 127 -6.60 -6.74 -10.14
N ASN A 128 -7.33 -7.35 -11.09
CA ASN A 128 -6.83 -8.30 -12.09
C ASN A 128 -5.93 -9.44 -11.56
N GLY A 129 -6.34 -10.08 -10.46
CA GLY A 129 -5.60 -11.18 -9.84
C GLY A 129 -4.52 -10.75 -8.85
N GLY A 130 -4.35 -9.45 -8.61
CA GLY A 130 -3.55 -8.89 -7.53
C GLY A 130 -3.99 -9.38 -6.15
N GLN A 131 -3.06 -9.31 -5.20
CA GLN A 131 -3.27 -9.79 -3.84
C GLN A 131 -2.87 -8.72 -2.83
N LEU A 132 -3.79 -8.41 -1.91
CA LEU A 132 -3.51 -7.60 -0.74
C LEU A 132 -3.53 -8.46 0.51
N GLN A 133 -2.50 -8.32 1.33
CA GLN A 133 -2.52 -8.81 2.71
C GLN A 133 -2.26 -7.62 3.63
N ALA A 134 -3.14 -7.38 4.59
CA ALA A 134 -2.95 -6.32 5.57
C ALA A 134 -3.12 -6.86 6.99
N LEU A 135 -2.18 -6.49 7.86
CA LEU A 135 -2.14 -6.87 9.27
C LEU A 135 -1.96 -5.61 10.12
N GLY A 136 -2.86 -5.35 11.07
CA GLY A 136 -2.70 -4.23 12.00
C GLY A 136 -2.64 -2.87 11.31
N SER A 137 -3.30 -2.71 10.16
CA SER A 137 -3.12 -1.56 9.26
C SER A 137 -4.39 -0.71 9.13
N ASP A 138 -4.22 0.58 8.85
CA ASP A 138 -5.32 1.52 8.57
C ASP A 138 -5.31 1.86 7.08
N LEU A 139 -6.38 1.52 6.37
CA LEU A 139 -6.40 1.51 4.91
C LEU A 139 -7.33 2.55 4.28
N THR A 140 -7.99 3.40 5.08
CA THR A 140 -8.96 4.40 4.62
C THR A 140 -10.04 3.87 3.66
N VAL A 141 -9.78 3.75 2.36
CA VAL A 141 -10.71 3.15 1.39
C VAL A 141 -9.99 2.06 0.59
N VAL A 142 -10.60 0.87 0.48
CA VAL A 142 -10.05 -0.26 -0.28
C VAL A 142 -11.01 -0.70 -1.37
N THR A 143 -10.51 -0.89 -2.60
CA THR A 143 -11.23 -1.53 -3.70
C THR A 143 -10.55 -2.83 -4.12
N VAL A 144 -11.34 -3.87 -4.33
CA VAL A 144 -10.90 -5.23 -4.71
C VAL A 144 -11.68 -5.67 -5.95
N ASN A 145 -11.10 -5.58 -7.14
CA ASN A 145 -11.77 -5.91 -8.39
C ASN A 145 -11.11 -7.13 -9.07
N ALA A 146 -11.83 -8.24 -9.21
CA ALA A 146 -11.27 -9.48 -9.76
C ALA A 146 -9.94 -9.89 -9.07
N ALA A 147 -9.85 -9.63 -7.77
CA ALA A 147 -8.64 -9.72 -6.97
C ALA A 147 -8.91 -10.33 -5.59
N LYS A 148 -7.86 -10.48 -4.76
CA LYS A 148 -7.98 -11.02 -3.40
C LYS A 148 -7.44 -10.05 -2.37
N ALA A 149 -8.16 -9.90 -1.26
CA ALA A 149 -7.69 -9.14 -0.12
C ALA A 149 -7.92 -9.91 1.19
N PHE A 150 -6.87 -10.01 2.00
CA PHE A 150 -6.91 -10.57 3.34
C PHE A 150 -6.56 -9.50 4.38
N PHE A 151 -7.41 -9.37 5.39
CA PHE A 151 -7.26 -8.42 6.49
C PHE A 151 -7.17 -9.16 7.82
N ARG A 152 -6.31 -8.67 8.73
CA ARG A 152 -6.30 -9.09 10.12
C ARG A 152 -6.05 -7.91 11.05
N ASP A 153 -6.93 -7.70 12.01
CA ASP A 153 -6.81 -6.63 13.00
C ASP A 153 -6.67 -5.24 12.34
N CYS A 154 -7.47 -4.97 11.31
CA CYS A 154 -7.35 -3.79 10.43
C CYS A 154 -8.48 -2.78 10.64
N ARG A 155 -8.25 -1.57 10.12
CA ARG A 155 -9.24 -0.50 10.08
C ARG A 155 -9.41 0.04 8.66
N ALA A 156 -10.63 0.40 8.29
CA ALA A 156 -10.94 1.09 7.04
C ALA A 156 -12.22 1.92 7.19
N LYS A 157 -12.41 2.95 6.37
CA LYS A 157 -13.69 3.65 6.24
C LYS A 157 -14.65 2.93 5.31
N PHE A 158 -14.13 2.32 4.25
CA PHE A 158 -14.93 1.64 3.24
C PHE A 158 -14.15 0.53 2.54
N ILE A 159 -14.82 -0.60 2.28
CA ILE A 159 -14.29 -1.67 1.44
C ILE A 159 -15.31 -2.00 0.34
N ALA A 160 -14.85 -1.99 -0.91
CA ALA A 160 -15.62 -2.41 -2.06
C ALA A 160 -15.01 -3.65 -2.75
N GLY A 161 -15.87 -4.60 -3.12
CA GLY A 161 -15.52 -5.76 -3.93
C GLY A 161 -16.32 -5.77 -5.24
N ASP A 162 -15.67 -5.98 -6.37
CA ASP A 162 -16.31 -6.16 -7.67
C ASP A 162 -15.64 -7.25 -8.51
N GLY A 163 -16.29 -7.69 -9.60
CA GLY A 163 -15.67 -8.53 -10.62
C GLY A 163 -15.14 -9.88 -10.14
N ARG A 164 -15.82 -10.53 -9.19
CA ARG A 164 -15.40 -11.76 -8.47
C ARG A 164 -14.24 -11.52 -7.49
N GLY A 165 -14.22 -10.35 -6.86
CA GLY A 165 -13.32 -10.05 -5.76
C GLY A 165 -13.57 -10.96 -4.55
N VAL A 166 -12.49 -11.38 -3.89
CA VAL A 166 -12.56 -12.19 -2.66
C VAL A 166 -11.96 -11.38 -1.51
N ILE A 167 -12.77 -11.12 -0.50
CA ILE A 167 -12.38 -10.38 0.69
C ILE A 167 -12.52 -11.29 1.91
N GLU A 168 -11.43 -11.45 2.66
CA GLU A 168 -11.42 -12.18 3.92
C GLU A 168 -10.87 -11.28 5.03
N ALA A 169 -11.57 -11.21 6.15
CA ALA A 169 -11.13 -10.51 7.35
C ALA A 169 -11.22 -11.45 8.56
N SER A 170 -10.10 -11.59 9.26
CA SER A 170 -9.96 -12.36 10.50
C SER A 170 -9.57 -11.45 11.65
N GLY A 171 -9.76 -11.89 12.89
CA GLY A 171 -9.57 -11.02 14.05
C GLY A 171 -10.58 -9.87 14.03
N GLU A 172 -10.16 -8.65 14.39
CA GLU A 172 -11.05 -7.47 14.38
C GLU A 172 -10.93 -6.64 13.09
N MET A 173 -12.06 -6.33 12.45
CA MET A 173 -12.16 -5.32 11.41
C MET A 173 -12.98 -4.12 11.91
N THR A 174 -12.34 -2.97 12.09
CA THR A 174 -13.02 -1.75 12.54
C THR A 174 -13.34 -0.85 11.35
N PHE A 175 -14.60 -0.44 11.22
CA PHE A 175 -15.02 0.56 10.25
C PHE A 175 -15.03 1.94 10.88
N LEU A 176 -14.43 2.90 10.19
CA LEU A 176 -14.36 4.30 10.60
C LEU A 176 -15.32 5.17 9.76
N SER A 177 -16.40 4.57 9.26
CA SER A 177 -17.38 5.23 8.40
C SER A 177 -18.13 6.32 9.17
N GLU A 178 -18.39 7.45 8.54
CA GLU A 178 -19.24 8.48 9.13
C GLU A 178 -20.70 8.02 9.17
N GLU A 179 -21.49 8.65 10.04
CA GLU A 179 -22.92 8.34 10.17
C GLU A 179 -23.60 8.42 8.80
N LYS A 180 -24.39 7.38 8.47
CA LYS A 180 -25.13 7.24 7.19
C LYS A 180 -24.28 6.95 5.96
N GLN A 181 -22.98 6.68 6.10
CA GLN A 181 -22.16 6.13 5.01
C GLN A 181 -22.17 4.59 5.02
N ARG A 182 -21.95 4.00 3.84
CA ARG A 182 -21.77 2.55 3.71
C ARG A 182 -20.34 2.20 4.13
N ALA A 183 -20.21 1.14 4.93
CA ALA A 183 -18.91 0.54 5.28
C ALA A 183 -18.44 -0.48 4.24
N PHE A 184 -19.39 -1.11 3.53
CA PHE A 184 -19.14 -2.16 2.55
C PHE A 184 -20.02 -2.05 1.31
N PHE A 185 -19.48 -2.49 0.17
CA PHE A 185 -20.22 -2.65 -1.08
C PHE A 185 -19.66 -3.84 -1.88
N LEU A 186 -20.52 -4.78 -2.28
CA LEU A 186 -20.10 -5.97 -3.02
C LEU A 186 -20.98 -6.15 -4.26
N THR A 187 -20.35 -6.27 -5.42
CA THR A 187 -21.01 -6.50 -6.72
C THR A 187 -20.26 -7.53 -7.54
N GLY A 188 -20.80 -7.90 -8.71
CA GLY A 188 -20.10 -8.72 -9.69
C GLY A 188 -19.66 -10.08 -9.15
N GLU A 189 -20.52 -10.77 -8.38
CA GLU A 189 -20.23 -12.08 -7.77
C GLU A 189 -19.07 -12.06 -6.74
N SER A 190 -18.74 -10.88 -6.21
CA SER A 190 -17.73 -10.77 -5.15
C SER A 190 -18.22 -11.37 -3.83
N THR A 191 -17.26 -11.87 -3.05
CA THR A 191 -17.51 -12.52 -1.77
C THR A 191 -16.77 -11.82 -0.66
N CYS A 192 -17.36 -11.81 0.53
CA CYS A 192 -16.75 -11.26 1.73
C CYS A 192 -17.05 -12.14 2.94
N ARG A 193 -16.01 -12.46 3.72
CA ARG A 193 -16.12 -13.07 5.04
C ARG A 193 -15.43 -12.17 6.05
N VAL A 194 -16.14 -11.79 7.11
CA VAL A 194 -15.59 -11.02 8.23
C VAL A 194 -15.90 -11.76 9.53
N GLU A 195 -14.86 -12.14 10.29
CA GLU A 195 -15.05 -12.85 11.56
C GLU A 195 -15.62 -11.98 12.66
N ARG A 196 -15.08 -10.76 12.84
CA ARG A 196 -15.58 -9.78 13.79
C ARG A 196 -15.53 -8.39 13.19
N MET A 197 -16.63 -7.66 13.32
CA MET A 197 -16.79 -6.31 12.80
C MET A 197 -17.15 -5.35 13.93
N THR A 198 -16.46 -4.21 13.96
CA THR A 198 -16.79 -3.06 14.82
C THR A 198 -17.08 -1.86 13.93
N LEU A 199 -18.09 -1.06 14.27
CA LEU A 199 -18.48 0.19 13.59
C LEU A 199 -18.22 1.38 14.51
#